data_AF-A0A0J6F9D4-F1
#
_entry.id   AF-A0A0J6F9D4-F1
#
_cell.length_a   1.000
_cell.length_b   1.000
_cell.length_c   1.000
_cell.angle_alpha   90.00
_cell.angle_beta   90.00
_cell.angle_gamma   90.00
#
_symmetry.space_group_name_H-M   'P 1'
#
loop_
_entity.id
_entity.type
_entity.pdbx_description
1 polymer ?
#
loop_
_entity_poly.entity_id
_entity_poly.type
_entity_poly.pdbx_seq_one_letter_code
_entity_poly.pdbx_strand_id
1 'polypeptide(L)'
;MAEAASSGSNSTSPPKDNGYIPGDDAWTICRNLWRGLTGKMTQEGMEQFRVARDIRNEKEDCKRCEDQRDYLLQYSPLIRFLQDNIQQLGGNISKHNIFCRRCKNRQAGGFDPDYGIQICANEMRNQGHLEDTLAHEMIHAYDHMRFKGGLGRQPETCCLR
;
A
#
# COMPACT_ATOMS: atom_id res chain seq x y z
N MET A 1 10.84 43.51 -21.99
CA MET A 1 11.71 43.98 -20.89
C MET A 1 10.81 44.83 -19.99
N ALA A 2 10.45 44.47 -18.76
CA ALA A 2 11.26 43.91 -17.69
C ALA A 2 10.47 42.87 -16.86
N GLU A 3 11.20 41.88 -16.34
CA GLU A 3 10.74 40.83 -15.44
C GLU A 3 10.60 41.37 -14.01
N ALA A 4 9.50 41.05 -13.33
CA ALA A 4 9.36 41.22 -11.89
C ALA A 4 9.79 39.91 -11.22
N ALA A 5 11.01 39.90 -10.68
CA ALA A 5 11.52 38.78 -9.88
C ALA A 5 10.76 38.71 -8.54
N SER A 6 9.92 37.69 -8.38
CA SER A 6 9.37 37.30 -7.08
C SER A 6 10.46 36.62 -6.27
N SER A 7 10.96 37.31 -5.25
CA SER A 7 11.88 36.78 -4.26
C SER A 7 11.17 35.72 -3.40
N GLY A 8 11.26 34.45 -3.81
CA GLY A 8 10.85 33.31 -3.00
C GLY A 8 11.76 33.18 -1.77
N SER A 9 11.26 33.60 -0.61
CA SER A 9 11.90 33.36 0.67
C SER A 9 11.87 31.86 0.98
N ASN A 10 12.97 31.16 0.74
CA ASN A 10 13.16 29.78 1.13
C ASN A 10 13.42 29.73 2.65
N SER A 11 12.35 29.77 3.45
CA SER A 11 12.44 29.69 4.92
C SER A 11 12.77 28.27 5.35
N THR A 12 14.06 27.93 5.34
CA THR A 12 14.59 26.75 6.03
C THR A 12 14.58 27.04 7.54
N SER A 13 13.43 26.77 8.17
CA SER A 13 13.33 26.73 9.63
C SER A 13 14.31 25.69 10.17
N PRO A 14 15.03 25.93 11.28
CA PRO A 14 15.81 24.88 11.94
C PRO A 14 14.86 23.73 12.36
N PRO A 15 15.33 22.46 12.35
CA PRO A 15 14.46 21.34 12.69
C PRO A 15 13.99 21.54 14.13
N LYS A 16 12.68 21.73 14.30
CA LYS A 16 12.05 21.66 15.61
C LYS A 16 12.35 20.26 16.17
N ASP A 17 12.87 20.19 17.40
CA ASP A 17 13.08 18.91 18.07
C ASP A 17 11.72 18.22 18.22
N ASN A 18 11.49 17.20 17.39
CA ASN A 18 10.25 16.45 17.31
C ASN A 18 10.27 15.23 18.25
N GLY A 19 11.35 15.06 19.02
CA GLY A 19 11.53 13.97 19.99
C GLY A 19 11.89 12.62 19.38
N TYR A 20 12.05 12.51 18.05
CA TYR A 20 12.47 11.29 17.36
C TYR A 20 13.99 11.15 17.34
N ILE A 21 14.50 9.98 17.70
CA ILE A 21 15.93 9.66 17.64
C ILE A 21 16.17 8.73 16.45
N PRO A 22 16.97 9.12 15.44
CA PRO A 22 17.31 8.24 14.34
C PRO A 22 18.23 7.10 14.81
N GLY A 23 17.96 5.88 14.32
CA GLY A 23 18.78 4.70 14.58
C GLY A 23 17.96 3.42 14.63
N ASP A 24 18.60 2.30 14.27
CA ASP A 24 17.97 0.98 14.15
C ASP A 24 18.29 0.04 15.32
N ASP A 25 19.10 0.47 16.28
CA ASP A 25 19.45 -0.31 17.46
C ASP A 25 18.24 -0.54 18.37
N ALA A 26 18.17 -1.72 19.00
CA ALA A 26 17.09 -2.08 19.92
C ALA A 26 16.89 -1.02 21.03
N TRP A 27 17.97 -0.45 21.55
CA TRP A 27 17.92 0.63 22.55
C TRP A 27 17.22 1.89 22.02
N THR A 28 17.55 2.31 20.80
CA THR A 28 16.97 3.49 20.15
C THR A 28 15.49 3.28 19.86
N ILE A 29 15.11 2.08 19.40
CA ILE A 29 13.72 1.68 19.21
C ILE A 29 12.93 1.73 20.53
N CYS A 30 13.44 1.08 21.59
CA CYS A 30 12.82 1.11 22.91
C CYS A 30 12.66 2.54 23.46
N ARG A 31 13.68 3.39 23.25
CA ARG A 31 13.65 4.78 23.70
C ARG A 31 12.63 5.62 22.94
N ASN A 32 12.51 5.45 21.61
CA ASN A 32 11.49 6.10 20.80
C ASN A 32 10.08 5.65 21.20
N LEU A 33 9.89 4.35 21.48
CA LEU A 33 8.62 3.82 21.99
C LEU A 33 8.26 4.46 23.35
N TRP A 34 9.21 4.53 24.29
CA TRP A 34 8.98 5.16 25.59
C TRP A 34 8.65 6.65 25.46
N ARG A 35 9.33 7.38 24.57
CA ARG A 35 9.02 8.80 24.28
C ARG A 35 7.63 8.97 23.67
N GLY A 36 7.22 8.08 22.78
CA GLY A 36 5.85 8.06 22.24
C GLY A 36 4.80 7.83 23.33
N LEU A 37 5.00 6.83 24.19
CA LEU A 37 4.08 6.50 25.28
C LEU A 37 3.99 7.59 26.35
N THR A 38 5.09 8.26 26.64
CA THR A 38 5.14 9.35 27.64
C THR A 38 4.73 10.72 27.09
N GLY A 39 4.28 10.80 25.83
CA GLY A 39 3.86 12.04 25.19
C GLY A 39 5.00 13.01 24.89
N LYS A 40 6.26 12.55 24.90
CA LYS A 40 7.47 13.34 24.64
C LYS A 40 7.90 13.32 23.16
N MET A 41 7.01 12.90 22.26
CA MET A 41 7.23 12.85 20.82
C MET A 41 6.07 13.53 20.12
N THR A 42 6.36 14.42 19.18
CA THR A 42 5.32 15.10 18.39
C THR A 42 4.69 14.16 17.37
N GLN A 43 3.58 14.55 16.77
CA GLN A 43 2.94 13.76 15.70
C GLN A 43 3.89 13.56 14.51
N GLU A 44 4.70 14.57 14.18
CA GLU A 44 5.74 14.50 13.16
C GLU A 44 6.83 13.47 13.52
N GLY A 45 7.27 13.46 14.79
CA GLY A 45 8.23 12.46 15.28
C GLY A 45 7.68 11.03 15.27
N MET A 46 6.40 10.87 15.61
CA MET A 46 5.71 9.57 15.51
C MET A 46 5.65 9.06 14.08
N GLU A 47 5.38 9.93 13.12
CA GLU A 47 5.33 9.55 11.71
C GLU A 47 6.72 9.20 11.19
N GLN A 48 7.76 9.92 11.59
CA GLN A 48 9.15 9.56 11.26
C GLN A 48 9.53 8.20 11.85
N PHE A 49 9.17 7.92 13.09
CA PHE A 49 9.40 6.61 13.72
C PHE A 49 8.67 5.48 12.98
N ARG A 50 7.43 5.73 12.53
CA ARG A 50 6.66 4.79 11.71
C ARG A 50 7.34 4.52 10.37
N VAL A 51 7.73 5.57 9.65
CA VAL A 51 8.38 5.44 8.35
C VAL A 51 9.72 4.71 8.48
N ALA A 52 10.50 5.00 9.51
CA ALA A 52 11.75 4.28 9.78
C ALA A 52 11.52 2.79 10.06
N ARG A 53 10.48 2.45 10.84
CA ARG A 53 10.06 1.05 11.05
C ARG A 53 9.69 0.37 9.73
N ASP A 54 8.87 1.02 8.92
CA ASP A 54 8.37 0.45 7.67
C ASP A 54 9.49 0.24 6.65
N ILE A 55 10.49 1.14 6.59
CA ILE A 55 11.68 0.98 5.76
C ILE A 55 12.53 -0.20 6.24
N ARG A 56 12.80 -0.28 7.55
CA ARG A 56 13.61 -1.36 8.12
C ARG A 56 13.01 -2.73 7.86
N ASN A 57 11.70 -2.87 8.01
CA ASN A 57 10.99 -4.14 7.90
C ASN A 57 10.49 -4.45 6.47
N GLU A 58 10.74 -3.56 5.50
CA GLU A 58 10.17 -3.63 4.14
C GLU A 58 10.35 -5.00 3.48
N LYS A 59 11.55 -5.58 3.57
CA LYS A 59 11.87 -6.87 2.95
C LYS A 59 11.08 -8.02 3.59
N GLU A 60 10.97 -8.03 4.92
CA GLU A 60 10.26 -9.08 5.66
C GLU A 60 8.75 -8.96 5.46
N ASP A 61 8.22 -7.74 5.48
CA ASP A 61 6.80 -7.48 5.24
C ASP A 61 6.38 -7.86 3.82
N CYS A 62 7.17 -7.48 2.81
CA CYS A 62 6.88 -7.87 1.42
C CYS A 62 6.91 -9.38 1.24
N LYS A 63 7.93 -10.06 1.79
CA LYS A 63 8.02 -11.53 1.74
C LYS A 63 6.82 -12.20 2.40
N ARG A 64 6.46 -11.76 3.61
CA ARG A 64 5.30 -12.27 4.35
C ARG A 64 4.00 -12.08 3.57
N CYS A 65 3.83 -10.92 2.94
CA CYS A 65 2.67 -10.62 2.10
C CYS A 65 2.61 -11.52 0.87
N GLU A 66 3.73 -11.75 0.18
CA GLU A 66 3.80 -12.60 -1.01
C GLU A 66 3.52 -14.08 -0.66
N ASP A 67 4.10 -14.59 0.43
CA ASP A 67 3.87 -15.96 0.91
C ASP A 67 2.38 -16.17 1.26
N GLN A 68 1.77 -15.22 1.96
CA GLN A 68 0.35 -15.28 2.32
C GLN A 68 -0.56 -15.11 1.10
N ARG A 69 -0.23 -14.23 0.15
CA ARG A 69 -0.95 -14.07 -1.12
C ARG A 69 -0.97 -15.40 -1.88
N ASP A 70 0.18 -16.04 -2.02
CA ASP A 70 0.32 -17.29 -2.76
C ASP A 70 -0.44 -18.43 -2.09
N TYR A 71 -0.48 -18.45 -0.75
CA TYR A 71 -1.33 -19.35 0.01
C TYR A 71 -2.82 -19.08 -0.27
N LEU A 72 -3.27 -17.82 -0.20
CA LEU A 72 -4.67 -17.46 -0.39
C LEU A 72 -5.17 -17.78 -1.80
N LEU A 73 -4.36 -17.51 -2.83
CA LEU A 73 -4.69 -17.88 -4.21
C LEU A 73 -4.88 -19.40 -4.39
N GLN A 74 -4.17 -20.21 -3.61
CA GLN A 74 -4.27 -21.67 -3.69
C GLN A 74 -5.41 -22.24 -2.87
N TYR A 75 -5.61 -21.74 -1.64
CA TYR A 75 -6.43 -22.42 -0.62
C TYR A 75 -7.67 -21.65 -0.18
N SER A 76 -7.74 -20.32 -0.35
CA SER A 76 -8.93 -19.57 0.09
C SER A 76 -10.10 -19.80 -0.86
N PRO A 77 -11.26 -20.29 -0.38
CA PRO A 77 -12.44 -20.48 -1.21
C PRO A 77 -12.99 -19.14 -1.73
N LEU A 78 -12.89 -18.07 -0.95
CA LEU A 78 -13.36 -16.74 -1.33
C LEU A 78 -12.53 -16.17 -2.48
N ILE A 79 -11.21 -16.19 -2.35
CA ILE A 79 -10.29 -15.66 -3.36
C ILE A 79 -10.41 -16.46 -4.65
N ARG A 80 -10.48 -17.79 -4.57
CA ARG A 80 -10.67 -18.66 -5.73
C ARG A 80 -12.02 -18.40 -6.42
N PHE A 81 -13.09 -18.27 -5.65
CA PHE A 81 -14.41 -17.93 -6.20
C PHE A 81 -14.35 -16.61 -6.98
N LEU A 82 -13.75 -15.55 -6.42
CA LEU A 82 -13.61 -14.27 -7.12
C LEU A 82 -12.74 -14.40 -8.37
N GLN A 83 -11.64 -15.17 -8.28
CA GLN A 83 -10.75 -15.43 -9.40
C GLN A 83 -11.50 -16.11 -10.56
N ASP A 84 -12.31 -17.13 -10.27
CA ASP A 84 -13.10 -17.86 -11.27
C ASP A 84 -14.18 -16.98 -11.91
N ASN A 85 -14.83 -16.09 -11.14
CA ASN A 85 -15.81 -15.15 -11.67
C ASN A 85 -15.16 -14.10 -12.59
N ILE A 86 -13.97 -13.61 -12.23
CA ILE A 86 -13.20 -12.70 -13.08
C ILE A 86 -12.76 -13.39 -14.37
N GLN A 87 -12.32 -14.66 -14.29
CA GLN A 87 -11.96 -15.45 -15.46
C GLN A 87 -13.14 -15.64 -16.42
N GLN A 88 -14.35 -15.83 -15.91
CA GLN A 88 -15.56 -15.92 -16.75
C GLN A 88 -15.87 -14.63 -17.52
N LEU A 89 -15.42 -13.47 -17.02
CA LEU A 89 -15.53 -12.18 -17.71
C LEU A 89 -14.35 -11.92 -18.69
N GLY A 90 -13.41 -12.86 -18.80
CA GLY A 90 -12.21 -12.73 -19.65
C GLY A 90 -11.03 -12.01 -18.98
N GLY A 91 -11.11 -11.74 -17.67
CA GLY A 91 -9.99 -11.22 -16.89
C GLY A 91 -9.08 -12.32 -16.38
N ASN A 92 -7.84 -11.98 -16.03
CA ASN A 92 -6.92 -12.92 -15.37
C ASN A 92 -6.26 -12.24 -14.17
N ILE A 93 -6.59 -12.73 -12.98
CA ILE A 93 -5.87 -12.36 -11.75
C ILE A 93 -5.00 -13.54 -11.34
N SER A 94 -3.70 -13.27 -11.23
CA SER A 94 -2.69 -14.23 -10.82
C SER A 94 -1.66 -13.55 -9.92
N LYS A 95 -0.74 -14.33 -9.37
CA LYS A 95 0.41 -13.83 -8.57
C LYS A 95 1.24 -12.76 -9.29
N HIS A 96 1.19 -12.71 -10.63
CA HIS A 96 1.93 -11.74 -11.43
C HIS A 96 1.26 -10.37 -11.50
N ASN A 97 -0.05 -10.31 -11.22
CA ASN A 97 -0.87 -9.09 -11.30
C ASN A 97 -1.23 -8.56 -9.90
N ILE A 98 -0.72 -9.23 -8.85
CA ILE A 98 -0.92 -8.83 -7.45
C ILE A 98 0.46 -8.54 -6.85
N PHE A 99 0.73 -7.28 -6.57
CA PHE A 99 2.01 -6.82 -6.05
C PHE A 99 1.92 -6.54 -4.55
N CYS A 100 2.86 -7.06 -3.77
CA CYS A 100 3.06 -6.68 -2.38
C CYS A 100 4.21 -5.67 -2.32
N ARG A 101 3.94 -4.43 -1.90
CA ARG A 101 4.95 -3.37 -1.77
C ARG A 101 4.71 -2.55 -0.51
N ARG A 102 5.72 -1.80 -0.08
CA ARG A 102 5.55 -0.80 0.98
C ARG A 102 4.84 0.43 0.42
N CYS A 103 3.79 0.86 1.11
CA CYS A 103 3.07 2.09 0.79
C CYS A 103 3.46 3.21 1.75
N LYS A 104 3.56 4.44 1.25
CA LYS A 104 3.77 5.63 2.08
C LYS A 104 2.46 6.09 2.75
N ASN A 105 1.37 5.98 2.00
CA ASN A 105 0.02 6.34 2.45
C ASN A 105 -0.57 5.26 3.34
N ARG A 106 -1.46 5.65 4.25
CA ARG A 106 -2.19 4.74 5.14
C ARG A 106 -3.36 4.09 4.41
N GLN A 107 -3.06 3.15 3.53
CA GLN A 107 -4.04 2.35 2.79
C GLN A 107 -3.64 0.87 2.82
N ALA A 108 -4.62 -0.03 2.80
CA ALA A 108 -4.35 -1.47 2.83
C ALA A 108 -3.96 -2.01 1.44
N GLY A 109 -4.56 -1.47 0.39
CA GLY A 109 -4.28 -1.85 -0.99
C GLY A 109 -4.92 -0.88 -1.98
N GLY A 110 -4.97 -1.31 -3.24
CA GLY A 110 -5.68 -0.62 -4.31
C GLY A 110 -5.70 -1.45 -5.59
N PHE A 111 -6.73 -1.27 -6.39
CA PHE A 111 -6.88 -1.84 -7.72
C PHE A 111 -6.69 -0.77 -8.80
N ASP A 112 -5.88 -1.11 -9.80
CA ASP A 112 -5.70 -0.34 -11.02
C ASP A 112 -5.99 -1.24 -12.25
N PRO A 113 -6.81 -0.81 -13.22
CA PRO A 113 -7.12 -1.62 -14.40
C PRO A 113 -5.92 -1.98 -15.28
N ASP A 114 -4.90 -1.12 -15.34
CA ASP A 114 -3.74 -1.27 -16.23
C ASP A 114 -2.62 -2.05 -15.52
N TYR A 115 -2.47 -1.86 -14.20
CA TYR A 115 -1.38 -2.46 -13.43
C TYR A 115 -1.80 -3.65 -12.56
N GLY A 116 -3.09 -3.80 -12.24
CA GLY A 116 -3.61 -4.85 -11.38
C GLY A 116 -3.76 -4.43 -9.92
N ILE A 117 -3.58 -5.39 -9.00
CA ILE A 117 -3.81 -5.19 -7.56
C ILE A 117 -2.50 -4.88 -6.86
N GLN A 118 -2.47 -3.82 -6.07
CA GLN A 118 -1.39 -3.47 -5.16
C GLN A 118 -1.85 -3.69 -3.72
N ILE A 119 -1.09 -4.46 -2.94
CA ILE A 119 -1.27 -4.63 -1.50
C ILE A 119 -0.13 -3.91 -0.77
N CYS A 120 -0.48 -3.15 0.26
CA CYS A 120 0.45 -2.41 1.10
C CYS A 120 0.95 -3.31 2.25
N ALA A 121 2.09 -3.95 2.05
CA ALA A 121 2.62 -4.97 2.95
C ALA A 121 2.87 -4.47 4.38
N ASN A 122 3.27 -3.21 4.55
CA ASN A 122 3.52 -2.57 5.84
C ASN A 122 2.23 -2.32 6.66
N GLU A 123 1.05 -2.37 6.03
CA GLU A 123 -0.24 -2.19 6.70
C GLU A 123 -0.95 -3.54 6.97
N MET A 124 -0.37 -4.66 6.50
CA MET A 124 -0.93 -6.00 6.70
C MET A 124 -0.59 -6.56 8.09
N ARG A 125 -1.63 -6.89 8.86
CA ARG A 125 -1.51 -7.35 10.25
C ARG A 125 -1.34 -8.86 10.29
N ASN A 126 -2.19 -9.58 9.59
CA ASN A 126 -2.22 -11.04 9.54
C ASN A 126 -2.82 -11.50 8.19
N GLN A 127 -2.85 -12.81 7.97
CA GLN A 127 -3.36 -13.40 6.74
C GLN A 127 -4.84 -13.09 6.49
N GLY A 128 -5.68 -13.03 7.53
CA GLY A 128 -7.10 -12.67 7.37
C GLY A 128 -7.27 -11.22 6.88
N HIS A 129 -6.49 -10.28 7.41
CA HIS A 129 -6.51 -8.90 6.92
C HIS A 129 -6.06 -8.80 5.46
N LEU A 130 -5.08 -9.63 5.06
CA LEU A 130 -4.67 -9.74 3.67
C LEU A 130 -5.78 -10.31 2.79
N GLU A 131 -6.47 -11.35 3.24
CA GLU A 131 -7.58 -11.98 2.53
C GLU A 131 -8.72 -10.99 2.29
N ASP A 132 -9.14 -10.27 3.34
CA ASP A 132 -10.19 -9.26 3.23
C ASP A 132 -9.80 -8.13 2.26
N THR A 133 -8.56 -7.65 2.36
CA THR A 133 -8.05 -6.60 1.46
C THR A 133 -7.97 -7.11 0.02
N LEU A 134 -7.43 -8.31 -0.20
CA LEU A 134 -7.33 -8.88 -1.53
C LEU A 134 -8.71 -9.12 -2.15
N ALA A 135 -9.67 -9.64 -1.37
CA ALA A 135 -11.04 -9.82 -1.82
C ALA A 135 -11.70 -8.48 -2.19
N HIS A 136 -11.49 -7.44 -1.38
CA HIS A 136 -11.98 -6.09 -1.66
C HIS A 136 -11.47 -5.57 -3.02
N GLU A 137 -10.16 -5.69 -3.28
CA GLU A 137 -9.57 -5.26 -4.55
C GLU A 137 -10.00 -6.15 -5.74
N MET A 138 -10.20 -7.45 -5.52
CA MET A 138 -10.74 -8.34 -6.55
C MET A 138 -12.20 -8.02 -6.90
N ILE A 139 -13.00 -7.56 -5.93
CA ILE A 139 -14.36 -7.07 -6.22
C ILE A 139 -14.29 -5.81 -7.08
N HIS A 140 -13.40 -4.86 -6.78
CA HIS A 140 -13.17 -3.70 -7.65
C HIS A 140 -12.80 -4.12 -9.08
N ALA A 141 -11.92 -5.11 -9.22
CA ALA A 141 -11.57 -5.67 -10.53
C ALA A 141 -12.76 -6.31 -11.24
N TYR A 142 -13.55 -7.10 -10.52
CA TYR A 142 -14.75 -7.75 -11.04
C TYR A 142 -15.79 -6.72 -11.51
N ASP A 143 -16.12 -5.74 -10.68
CA ASP A 143 -17.09 -4.69 -10.99
C ASP A 143 -16.64 -3.87 -12.20
N HIS A 144 -15.34 -3.55 -12.25
CA HIS A 144 -14.75 -2.85 -13.38
C HIS A 144 -14.94 -3.62 -14.69
N MET A 145 -14.76 -4.94 -14.69
CA MET A 145 -14.98 -5.78 -15.88
C MET A 145 -16.46 -5.95 -16.21
N ARG A 146 -17.30 -6.13 -15.18
CA ARG A 146 -18.73 -6.42 -15.34
C ARG A 146 -19.53 -5.22 -15.82
N PHE A 147 -19.16 -4.01 -15.40
CA PHE A 147 -19.93 -2.78 -15.60
C PHE A 147 -19.26 -1.75 -16.52
N LYS A 148 -18.05 -2.00 -17.06
CA LYS A 148 -17.46 -1.21 -18.16
C LYS A 148 -18.37 -1.13 -19.42
N GLY A 149 -19.44 -1.92 -19.50
CA GLY A 149 -20.50 -1.81 -20.51
C GLY A 149 -21.72 -0.94 -20.16
N GLY A 150 -21.78 -0.27 -18.99
CA GLY A 150 -23.02 0.32 -18.47
C GLY A 150 -23.07 1.84 -18.25
N LEU A 151 -21.92 2.54 -18.17
CA LEU A 151 -21.89 3.99 -17.97
C LEU A 151 -20.84 4.62 -18.89
N GLY A 152 -21.23 4.87 -20.15
CA GLY A 152 -20.52 5.77 -21.05
C GLY A 152 -19.41 5.15 -21.91
N ARG A 153 -19.79 4.67 -23.10
CA ARG A 153 -19.10 4.85 -24.41
C ARG A 153 -17.58 4.53 -24.48
N GLN A 154 -17.28 3.24 -24.75
CA GLN A 154 -16.51 2.65 -25.89
C GLN A 154 -15.14 3.22 -26.34
N PRO A 155 -14.30 2.46 -27.10
CA PRO A 155 -14.17 0.99 -27.21
C PRO A 155 -12.69 0.50 -27.32
N GLU A 156 -12.47 -0.79 -27.02
CA GLU A 156 -11.35 -1.64 -27.50
C GLU A 156 -9.96 -1.42 -26.85
N THR A 157 -9.19 -2.51 -26.72
CA THR A 157 -7.77 -2.57 -26.29
C THR A 157 -7.39 -2.39 -24.81
N CYS A 158 -7.96 -3.15 -23.87
CA CYS A 158 -7.40 -3.21 -22.50
C CYS A 158 -6.72 -4.54 -22.11
N CYS A 159 -6.78 -5.60 -22.93
CA CYS A 159 -6.17 -6.90 -22.58
C CYS A 159 -5.51 -7.67 -23.75
N LEU A 160 -5.08 -6.98 -24.82
CA LEU A 160 -4.30 -7.59 -25.89
C LEU A 160 -3.03 -6.78 -26.19
N ARG A 161 -1.98 -7.02 -25.39
CA ARG A 161 -0.68 -7.48 -25.89
C ARG A 161 0.23 -7.97 -24.78
#